data_AF-M2NQ07-F1
#
_entry.id   AF-M2NQ07-F1
#
_cell.length_a   1.000
_cell.length_b   1.000
_cell.length_c   1.000
_cell.angle_alpha   90.00
_cell.angle_beta   90.00
_cell.angle_gamma   90.00
#
_symmetry.space_group_name_H-M   'P 1'
#
loop_
_entity.id
_entity.type
_entity.pdbx_description
1 polymer ?
#
loop_
_entity_poly.entity_id
_entity_poly.type
_entity_poly.pdbx_seq_one_letter_code
_entity_poly.pdbx_strand_id
1 'polypeptide(L)'
;MTVGTGGPPGDFSKMLGDFSVQADAMVTAAKEGKFKVSEEAGEALKTAIDDYIDDWTFNQPEFQRLAEKPKLGNGPYAQQVGDHAVLVADGDELSAKTQLDALRDVLNRAKEAIETAKKKYREQDTGGADQLKQLHED
;
A
#
# COMPACT_ATOMS: atom_id res chain seq x y z
N MET A 1 8.56 24.71 -3.76
CA MET A 1 7.78 24.79 -2.51
C MET A 1 6.36 24.39 -2.85
N THR A 2 6.01 23.12 -2.71
CA THR A 2 4.63 22.66 -2.83
C THR A 2 3.98 22.87 -1.47
N VAL A 3 3.37 24.04 -1.26
CA VAL A 3 2.61 24.30 -0.03
C VAL A 3 1.25 23.60 -0.18
N GLY A 4 1.28 22.26 -0.25
CA GLY A 4 0.08 21.44 -0.17
C GLY A 4 -0.36 21.40 1.28
N THR A 5 -1.18 22.38 1.67
CA THR A 5 -1.74 22.47 3.02
C THR A 5 -2.89 21.47 3.23
N GLY A 6 -3.13 20.59 2.27
CA GLY A 6 -4.25 19.65 2.24
C GLY A 6 -3.92 18.21 2.67
N GLY A 7 -2.65 17.85 2.76
CA GLY A 7 -2.28 16.45 3.00
C GLY A 7 -2.37 15.97 4.44
N PRO A 8 -2.26 14.65 4.66
CA PRO A 8 -2.12 14.08 5.99
C PRO A 8 -0.99 14.79 6.75
N PRO A 9 -1.18 15.11 8.04
CA PRO A 9 -0.18 15.84 8.80
C PRO A 9 1.14 15.07 8.90
N GLY A 10 2.27 15.80 8.95
CA GLY A 10 3.60 15.24 9.13
C GLY A 10 4.26 14.74 7.83
N ASP A 11 5.17 13.77 7.98
CA ASP A 11 6.02 13.26 6.89
C ASP A 11 5.39 12.07 6.15
N PHE A 12 4.04 11.98 6.08
CA PHE A 12 3.35 10.81 5.53
C PHE A 12 3.78 10.50 4.09
N SER A 13 3.78 11.50 3.22
CA SER A 13 4.17 11.33 1.81
C SER A 13 5.62 10.84 1.67
N LYS A 14 6.50 11.27 2.57
CA LYS A 14 7.88 10.76 2.62
C LYS A 14 7.90 9.30 3.05
N MET A 15 7.19 8.95 4.12
CA MET A 15 7.09 7.57 4.59
C MET A 15 6.50 6.64 3.52
N LEU A 16 5.50 7.11 2.78
CA LEU A 16 4.90 6.39 1.66
C LEU A 16 5.91 6.19 0.51
N GLY A 17 6.69 7.22 0.20
CA GLY A 17 7.79 7.11 -0.78
C GLY A 17 8.83 6.08 -0.36
N ASP A 18 9.28 6.14 0.89
CA ASP A 18 10.25 5.19 1.46
C ASP A 18 9.67 3.75 1.45
N PHE A 19 8.38 3.59 1.75
CA PHE A 19 7.69 2.30 1.70
C PHE A 19 7.50 1.77 0.28
N SER A 20 7.21 2.65 -0.71
CA SER A 20 7.15 2.27 -2.12
C SER A 20 8.47 1.69 -2.60
N VAL A 21 9.60 2.32 -2.25
CA VAL A 21 10.94 1.83 -2.57
C VAL A 21 11.17 0.45 -1.94
N GLN A 22 10.73 0.26 -0.71
CA GLN A 22 10.84 -1.04 -0.03
C GLN A 22 9.98 -2.12 -0.70
N ALA A 23 8.76 -1.80 -1.13
CA ALA A 23 7.90 -2.73 -1.87
C ALA A 23 8.54 -3.15 -3.21
N ASP A 24 9.16 -2.23 -3.94
CA ASP A 24 9.87 -2.55 -5.18
C ASP A 24 11.09 -3.46 -4.94
N ALA A 25 11.82 -3.23 -3.83
CA ALA A 25 12.89 -4.10 -3.40
C ALA A 25 12.39 -5.51 -3.02
N MET A 26 11.23 -5.61 -2.36
CA MET A 26 10.58 -6.90 -2.06
C MET A 26 10.21 -7.66 -3.34
N VAL A 27 9.57 -6.97 -4.31
CA VAL A 27 9.21 -7.57 -5.61
C VAL A 27 10.47 -8.10 -6.31
N THR A 28 11.54 -7.32 -6.34
CA THR A 28 12.81 -7.72 -6.95
C THR A 28 13.40 -8.94 -6.26
N ALA A 29 13.51 -8.90 -4.93
CA ALA A 29 14.05 -10.01 -4.14
C ALA A 29 13.19 -11.28 -4.26
N ALA A 30 11.86 -11.16 -4.33
CA ALA A 30 10.95 -12.28 -4.52
C ALA A 30 11.13 -12.95 -5.89
N LYS A 31 11.24 -12.15 -6.96
CA LYS A 31 11.52 -12.64 -8.32
C LYS A 31 12.86 -13.34 -8.42
N GLU A 32 13.88 -12.83 -7.73
CA GLU A 32 15.22 -13.42 -7.68
C GLU A 32 15.32 -14.63 -6.73
N GLY A 33 14.25 -14.99 -6.01
CA GLY A 33 14.27 -16.05 -4.99
C GLY A 33 15.15 -15.73 -3.77
N LYS A 34 15.50 -14.45 -3.59
CA LYS A 34 16.31 -13.95 -2.45
C LYS A 34 15.45 -13.48 -1.28
N PHE A 35 14.17 -13.22 -1.50
CA PHE A 35 13.25 -12.86 -0.43
C PHE A 35 12.84 -14.11 0.34
N LYS A 36 13.34 -14.23 1.57
CA LYS A 36 13.02 -15.33 2.49
C LYS A 36 12.08 -14.83 3.57
N VAL A 37 10.83 -15.27 3.51
CA VAL A 37 9.83 -15.06 4.56
C VAL A 37 9.31 -16.44 4.97
N SER A 38 9.14 -16.70 6.27
CA SER A 38 8.47 -17.93 6.71
C SER A 38 7.00 -17.91 6.27
N GLU A 39 6.38 -19.08 6.13
CA GLU A 39 4.97 -19.16 5.74
C GLU A 39 4.07 -18.42 6.75
N GLU A 40 4.31 -18.63 8.05
CA GLU A 40 3.59 -17.95 9.12
C GLU A 40 3.74 -16.42 9.07
N ALA A 41 4.96 -15.90 8.92
CA ALA A 41 5.19 -14.46 8.84
C ALA A 41 4.63 -13.87 7.55
N GLY A 42 4.69 -14.61 6.44
CA GLY A 42 4.14 -14.21 5.15
C GLY A 42 2.61 -14.10 5.19
N GLU A 43 1.93 -15.06 5.81
CA GLU A 43 0.47 -14.98 6.01
C GLU A 43 0.10 -13.85 6.97
N ALA A 44 0.80 -13.71 8.10
CA ALA A 44 0.52 -12.62 9.05
C ALA A 44 0.63 -11.22 8.39
N LEU A 45 1.68 -11.00 7.59
CA LEU A 45 1.85 -9.74 6.85
C LEU A 45 0.75 -9.54 5.81
N LYS A 46 0.37 -10.61 5.11
CA LYS A 46 -0.71 -10.55 4.12
C LYS A 46 -2.06 -10.24 4.75
N THR A 47 -2.38 -10.86 5.88
CA THR A 47 -3.61 -10.56 6.64
C THR A 47 -3.64 -9.09 7.04
N ALA A 48 -2.55 -8.55 7.58
CA ALA A 48 -2.49 -7.13 7.93
C ALA A 48 -2.66 -6.20 6.72
N ILE A 49 -2.13 -6.57 5.56
CA ILE A 49 -2.34 -5.84 4.30
C ILE A 49 -3.81 -5.89 3.88
N ASP A 50 -4.42 -7.08 3.94
CA ASP A 50 -5.81 -7.30 3.53
C ASP A 50 -6.78 -6.54 4.44
N ASP A 51 -6.57 -6.57 5.76
CA ASP A 51 -7.35 -5.80 6.73
C ASP A 51 -7.31 -4.30 6.41
N TYR A 52 -6.12 -3.75 6.10
CA TYR A 52 -6.01 -2.34 5.69
C TYR A 52 -6.74 -2.04 4.38
N ILE A 53 -6.59 -2.90 3.36
CA ILE A 53 -7.19 -2.68 2.04
C ILE A 53 -8.72 -2.73 2.15
N ASP A 54 -9.25 -3.66 2.95
CA ASP A 54 -10.67 -3.80 3.20
C ASP A 54 -11.21 -2.58 3.96
N ASP A 55 -10.51 -2.14 5.01
CA ASP A 55 -10.86 -0.92 5.74
C ASP A 55 -10.84 0.31 4.83
N TRP A 56 -9.81 0.49 4.01
CA TRP A 56 -9.74 1.61 3.07
C TRP A 56 -10.89 1.58 2.06
N THR A 57 -11.14 0.41 1.47
CA THR A 57 -12.21 0.22 0.49
C THR A 57 -13.59 0.49 1.10
N PHE A 58 -13.81 0.06 2.34
CA PHE A 58 -15.04 0.32 3.08
C PHE A 58 -15.25 1.82 3.37
N ASN A 59 -14.18 2.55 3.69
CA ASN A 59 -14.24 3.97 4.03
C ASN A 59 -14.15 4.91 2.83
N GLN A 60 -13.75 4.42 1.65
CA GLN A 60 -13.59 5.21 0.44
C GLN A 60 -14.81 6.08 0.08
N PRO A 61 -16.08 5.61 0.25
CA PRO A 61 -17.25 6.44 0.01
C PRO A 61 -17.38 7.64 0.96
N GLU A 62 -16.94 7.51 2.21
CA GLU A 62 -16.97 8.61 3.18
C GLU A 62 -15.90 9.66 2.83
N PHE A 63 -14.72 9.24 2.36
CA PHE A 63 -13.72 10.15 1.83
C PHE A 63 -14.19 10.86 0.55
N GLN A 64 -14.96 10.18 -0.30
CA GLN A 64 -15.58 10.81 -1.46
C GLN A 64 -16.55 11.93 -1.05
N ARG A 65 -17.33 11.73 0.02
CA ARG A 65 -18.21 12.79 0.57
C ARG A 65 -17.42 13.94 1.18
N LEU A 66 -16.29 13.68 1.82
CA LEU A 66 -15.41 14.74 2.33
C LEU A 66 -14.84 15.61 1.20
N ALA A 67 -14.67 15.04 0.00
CA ALA A 67 -14.27 15.77 -1.19
C ALA A 67 -15.43 16.57 -1.83
N GLU A 68 -16.66 16.45 -1.34
CA GLU A 68 -17.76 17.30 -1.78
C GLU A 68 -17.70 18.66 -1.10
N LYS A 69 -17.92 19.73 -1.87
CA LYS A 69 -17.91 21.10 -1.34
C LYS A 69 -19.03 21.27 -0.30
N PRO A 70 -18.71 21.58 0.97
CA PRO A 70 -19.73 21.70 2.01
C PRO A 70 -20.57 22.96 1.80
N LYS A 71 -21.88 22.85 2.06
CA LYS A 71 -22.85 23.94 1.90
C LYS A 71 -22.81 24.91 3.10
N LEU A 72 -21.71 25.63 3.25
CA LEU A 72 -21.47 26.56 4.37
C LEU A 72 -22.07 27.96 4.15
N GLY A 73 -22.78 28.17 3.04
CA GLY A 73 -23.36 29.46 2.63
C GLY A 73 -22.60 30.16 1.50
N ASN A 74 -23.06 31.35 1.12
CA ASN A 74 -22.56 32.09 -0.05
C ASN A 74 -21.59 33.23 0.30
N GLY A 75 -21.25 33.40 1.59
CA GLY A 75 -20.28 34.42 2.01
C GLY A 75 -18.86 34.08 1.54
N PRO A 76 -17.98 35.08 1.31
CA PRO A 76 -16.61 34.85 0.85
C PRO A 76 -15.82 33.86 1.73
N TYR A 77 -15.95 33.99 3.05
CA TYR A 77 -15.30 33.09 4.00
C TYR A 77 -15.85 31.66 3.94
N ALA A 78 -17.16 31.50 3.80
CA ALA A 78 -17.80 30.18 3.67
C ALA A 78 -17.33 29.44 2.41
N GLN A 79 -17.15 30.17 1.31
CA GLN A 79 -16.60 29.62 0.07
C GLN A 79 -15.15 29.17 0.24
N GLN A 80 -14.31 30.01 0.88
CA GLN A 80 -12.90 29.67 1.16
C GLN A 80 -12.75 28.42 2.00
N VAL A 81 -13.55 28.28 3.07
CA VAL A 81 -13.54 27.06 3.90
C VAL A 81 -13.98 25.84 3.10
N GLY A 82 -15.03 25.99 2.28
CA GLY A 82 -15.49 24.90 1.43
C GLY A 82 -14.46 24.45 0.41
N ASP A 83 -13.77 25.38 -0.25
CA ASP A 83 -12.71 25.08 -1.21
C ASP A 83 -11.50 24.43 -0.54
N HIS A 84 -11.14 24.89 0.66
CA HIS A 84 -10.07 24.28 1.45
C HIS A 84 -10.40 22.84 1.87
N ALA A 85 -11.64 22.56 2.28
CA ALA A 85 -12.05 21.21 2.65
C ALA A 85 -11.93 20.22 1.48
N VAL A 86 -12.37 20.63 0.28
CA VAL A 86 -12.22 19.83 -0.94
C VAL A 86 -10.74 19.63 -1.28
N LEU A 87 -9.93 20.69 -1.17
CA LEU A 87 -8.50 20.62 -1.45
C LEU A 87 -7.79 19.63 -0.51
N VAL A 88 -8.16 19.57 0.75
CA VAL A 88 -7.59 18.63 1.74
C VAL A 88 -7.98 17.18 1.43
N ALA A 89 -9.23 16.97 1.01
CA ALA A 89 -9.75 15.64 0.78
C ALA A 89 -9.22 14.99 -0.50
N ASP A 90 -9.28 15.68 -1.65
CA ASP A 90 -9.02 15.08 -2.98
C ASP A 90 -8.49 16.09 -4.04
N GLY A 91 -7.91 17.21 -3.62
CA GLY A 91 -7.60 18.32 -4.53
C GLY A 91 -6.20 18.28 -5.17
N ASP A 92 -5.26 17.54 -4.62
CA ASP A 92 -3.88 17.44 -5.08
C ASP A 92 -3.20 16.11 -4.71
N GLU A 93 -1.95 15.90 -5.16
CA GLU A 93 -1.16 14.69 -4.86
C GLU A 93 -0.92 14.48 -3.37
N LEU A 94 -1.00 15.53 -2.56
CA LEU A 94 -0.77 15.47 -1.13
C LEU A 94 -2.05 15.17 -0.37
N SER A 95 -3.22 15.31 -0.98
CA SER A 95 -4.53 15.14 -0.37
C SER A 95 -4.72 13.77 0.28
N ALA A 96 -5.49 13.73 1.36
CA ALA A 96 -5.64 12.54 2.18
C ALA A 96 -6.11 11.31 1.39
N LYS A 97 -7.14 11.47 0.53
CA LYS A 97 -7.64 10.38 -0.30
C LYS A 97 -6.58 9.86 -1.27
N THR A 98 -5.88 10.76 -1.96
CA THR A 98 -4.82 10.41 -2.92
C THR A 98 -3.67 9.65 -2.25
N GLN A 99 -3.28 10.09 -1.06
CA GLN A 99 -2.23 9.45 -0.26
C GLN A 99 -2.64 8.05 0.24
N LEU A 100 -3.89 7.86 0.65
CA LEU A 100 -4.42 6.56 1.08
C LEU A 100 -4.62 5.58 -0.09
N ASP A 101 -5.04 6.07 -1.25
CA ASP A 101 -5.07 5.30 -2.50
C ASP A 101 -3.66 4.85 -2.91
N ALA A 102 -2.68 5.75 -2.83
CA ALA A 102 -1.29 5.41 -3.12
C ALA A 102 -0.72 4.39 -2.12
N LEU A 103 -1.09 4.48 -0.83
CA LEU A 103 -0.74 3.46 0.17
C LEU A 103 -1.34 2.08 -0.17
N ARG A 104 -2.62 2.03 -0.56
CA ARG A 104 -3.26 0.78 -1.05
C ARG A 104 -2.44 0.16 -2.20
N ASP A 105 -2.01 0.98 -3.15
CA ASP A 105 -1.28 0.50 -4.33
C ASP A 105 0.14 -0.01 -3.98
N VAL A 106 0.81 0.62 -3.02
CA VAL A 106 2.09 0.12 -2.48
C VAL A 106 1.90 -1.22 -1.76
N LEU A 107 0.87 -1.33 -0.91
CA LEU A 107 0.59 -2.55 -0.14
C LEU A 107 0.21 -3.73 -1.06
N ASN A 108 -0.54 -3.47 -2.14
CA ASN A 108 -0.84 -4.49 -3.15
C ASN A 108 0.43 -5.06 -3.79
N ARG A 109 1.41 -4.20 -4.13
CA ARG A 109 2.72 -4.65 -4.65
C ARG A 109 3.49 -5.49 -3.62
N ALA A 110 3.49 -5.06 -2.36
CA ALA A 110 4.13 -5.82 -1.28
C ALA A 110 3.48 -7.21 -1.09
N LYS A 111 2.15 -7.30 -1.14
CA LYS A 111 1.40 -8.57 -1.09
C LYS A 111 1.77 -9.51 -2.24
N GLU A 112 1.84 -8.99 -3.47
CA GLU A 112 2.26 -9.77 -4.65
C GLU A 112 3.70 -10.32 -4.48
N ALA A 113 4.61 -9.51 -3.94
CA ALA A 113 5.97 -9.96 -3.65
C ALA A 113 6.01 -11.11 -2.64
N ILE A 114 5.23 -11.02 -1.56
CA ILE A 114 5.13 -12.08 -0.54
C ILE A 114 4.64 -13.39 -1.17
N GLU A 115 3.57 -13.34 -1.96
CA GLU A 115 3.03 -14.56 -2.60
C GLU A 115 4.02 -15.16 -3.62
N THR A 116 4.71 -14.30 -4.38
CA THR A 116 5.76 -14.74 -5.30
C THR A 116 6.89 -15.46 -4.57
N ALA A 117 7.35 -14.91 -3.43
CA ALA A 117 8.41 -15.51 -2.64
C ALA A 117 8.01 -16.84 -2.01
N LYS A 118 6.78 -16.95 -1.47
CA LYS A 118 6.25 -18.21 -0.96
C LYS A 118 6.20 -19.28 -2.04
N LYS A 119 5.76 -18.93 -3.25
CA LYS A 119 5.75 -19.84 -4.39
C LYS A 119 7.17 -20.31 -4.74
N LYS A 120 8.14 -19.39 -4.83
CA LYS A 120 9.54 -19.70 -5.13
C LYS A 120 10.19 -20.58 -4.08
N TYR A 121 9.93 -20.33 -2.80
CA TYR A 121 10.41 -21.15 -1.70
C TYR A 121 9.91 -22.60 -1.82
N ARG A 122 8.61 -22.80 -2.07
CA ARG A 122 8.03 -24.13 -2.29
C ARG A 122 8.63 -24.85 -3.50
N GLU A 123 8.80 -24.15 -4.62
CA GLU A 123 9.43 -24.71 -5.83
C GLU A 123 10.86 -25.19 -5.54
N GLN A 124 11.67 -24.40 -4.84
CA GLN A 124 13.03 -24.76 -4.47
C GLN A 124 13.11 -25.95 -3.51
N ASP A 125 12.23 -26.01 -2.52
CA ASP A 125 12.19 -27.12 -1.55
C ASP A 125 11.79 -28.44 -2.22
N THR A 126 10.76 -28.41 -3.08
CA THR A 126 10.36 -29.61 -3.86
C THR A 126 11.47 -30.09 -4.79
N GLY A 127 12.14 -29.18 -5.53
CA GLY A 127 13.21 -29.55 -6.44
C GLY A 127 14.47 -30.07 -5.73
N GLY A 128 14.81 -29.50 -4.58
CA GLY A 128 15.94 -29.96 -3.75
C GLY A 128 15.68 -31.32 -3.13
N ALA A 129 14.46 -31.58 -2.65
CA ALA A 129 14.06 -32.87 -2.11
C ALA A 129 14.12 -33.99 -3.16
N ASP A 130 13.72 -33.71 -4.41
CA ASP A 130 13.77 -34.69 -5.50
C ASP A 130 15.21 -34.99 -5.95
N GLN A 131 16.09 -33.99 -6.01
CA GLN A 131 17.52 -34.19 -6.28
C GLN A 131 18.22 -35.00 -5.17
N LEU A 132 17.89 -34.75 -3.90
CA LEU A 132 18.44 -35.52 -2.78
C LEU A 132 17.98 -36.97 -2.78
N LYS A 133 16.74 -37.26 -3.21
CA LYS A 133 16.25 -38.63 -3.37
C LYS A 133 16.97 -39.37 -4.50
N GLN A 134 17.19 -38.72 -5.65
CA GLN A 134 17.94 -39.31 -6.76
C GLN A 134 19.39 -39.65 -6.38
N LEU A 135 20.04 -38.81 -5.56
CA LEU A 135 21.40 -39.06 -5.07
C LEU A 135 21.52 -40.18 -4.02
N HIS A 136 20.40 -40.66 -3.46
CA HIS A 136 20.39 -41.73 -2.44
C HIS A 136 20.00 -43.10 -3.00
N GLU A 137 19.58 -43.16 -4.27
CA GLU A 137 19.21 -44.40 -4.98
C GLU A 137 20.34 -44.93 -5.90
N ASP A 138 21.48 -44.23 -5.97
CA ASP A 138 22.75 -44.67 -6.61
C ASP A 138 23.78 -45.15 -5.56
#